data_AF-A0A821CQ92-F1
#
_entry.id   AF-A0A821CQ92-F1
#
_cell.length_a   1.000
_cell.length_b   1.000
_cell.length_c   1.000
_cell.angle_alpha   90.00
_cell.angle_beta   90.00
_cell.angle_gamma   90.00
#
_symmetry.space_group_name_H-M   'P 1'
#
loop_
_entity.id
_entity.type
_entity.pdbx_description
1 polymer ?
#
loop_
_entity_poly.entity_id
_entity_poly.type
_entity_poly.pdbx_seq_one_letter_code
_entity_poly.pdbx_strand_id
1 'polypeptide(L)'
;MSFVPQQCTSDTASNEKNLDRLPAAYMYSVIFKDIILEIDDDGEKSMNTLVQFCRQQEKIPETEISKFKREYRERSPVWWYTEQMFLFGMLNRALGTLDMK
;
A
#
# COMPACT_ATOMS: atom_id res chain seq x y z
N MET A 1 14.29 -32.80 29.84
CA MET A 1 13.29 -32.55 28.78
C MET A 1 14.07 -32.31 27.50
N SER A 2 14.17 -33.33 26.64
CA SER A 2 14.99 -33.30 25.42
C SER A 2 14.15 -32.76 24.28
N PHE A 3 14.51 -31.59 23.74
CA PHE A 3 13.99 -31.10 22.47
C PHE A 3 14.84 -31.71 21.36
N VAL A 4 14.34 -32.79 20.76
CA VAL A 4 14.87 -33.31 19.50
C VAL A 4 14.26 -32.49 18.36
N PRO A 5 15.05 -31.78 17.54
CA PRO A 5 14.52 -31.22 16.31
C PRO A 5 14.40 -32.36 15.29
N GLN A 6 13.18 -32.75 14.92
CA GLN A 6 12.97 -33.57 13.74
C GLN A 6 13.28 -32.73 12.50
N GLN A 7 14.49 -32.92 11.96
CA GLN A 7 14.82 -32.51 10.61
C GLN A 7 14.02 -33.39 9.65
N CYS A 8 13.02 -32.81 8.98
CA CYS A 8 12.36 -33.47 7.87
C CYS A 8 13.33 -33.59 6.71
N THR A 9 13.58 -34.83 6.33
CA THR A 9 14.44 -35.29 5.25
C THR A 9 13.98 -34.73 3.90
N SER A 10 14.98 -34.32 3.13
CA SER A 10 14.91 -33.98 1.72
C SER A 10 14.35 -35.12 0.86
N ASP A 11 13.28 -34.85 0.11
CA ASP A 11 12.93 -35.61 -1.09
C ASP A 11 13.05 -34.71 -2.32
N THR A 12 13.91 -35.16 -3.23
CA THR A 12 14.23 -34.56 -4.52
C THR A 12 13.22 -35.03 -5.57
N ALA A 13 12.95 -34.16 -6.55
CA ALA A 13 12.36 -34.43 -7.88
C ALA A 13 10.84 -34.23 -8.07
N SER A 14 10.47 -32.97 -8.32
CA SER A 14 9.51 -32.60 -9.38
C SER A 14 9.56 -31.07 -9.57
N ASN A 15 10.28 -30.62 -10.60
CA ASN A 15 10.39 -29.22 -11.03
C ASN A 15 9.12 -28.74 -11.76
N GLU A 16 7.96 -28.93 -11.14
CA GLU A 16 6.76 -28.18 -11.45
C GLU A 16 6.54 -27.26 -10.25
N LYS A 17 6.94 -26.00 -10.39
CA LYS A 17 6.70 -24.96 -9.39
C LYS A 17 5.19 -24.93 -9.16
N ASN A 18 4.73 -25.59 -8.09
CA ASN A 18 3.33 -25.66 -7.69
C ASN A 18 2.91 -24.24 -7.28
N LEU A 19 2.50 -23.44 -8.27
CA LEU A 19 2.07 -22.06 -8.07
C LEU A 19 0.87 -21.99 -7.10
N ASP A 20 0.07 -23.05 -7.07
CA ASP A 20 -1.12 -23.21 -6.24
C ASP A 20 -0.83 -23.32 -4.73
N ARG A 21 0.44 -23.48 -4.34
CA ARG A 21 0.86 -23.56 -2.93
C ARG A 21 1.64 -22.34 -2.45
N LEU A 22 1.70 -21.26 -3.22
CA LEU A 22 2.42 -20.08 -2.76
C LEU A 22 1.70 -19.41 -1.58
N PRO A 23 2.45 -19.03 -0.52
CA PRO A 23 1.89 -18.25 0.57
C PRO A 23 1.26 -16.96 0.02
N ALA A 24 0.12 -16.54 0.58
CA ALA A 24 -0.52 -15.27 0.20
C ALA A 24 0.45 -14.08 0.27
N ALA A 25 1.40 -14.10 1.22
CA ALA A 25 2.50 -13.15 1.34
C ALA A 25 3.31 -12.97 0.04
N TYR A 26 3.45 -14.01 -0.77
CA TYR A 26 4.13 -13.93 -2.05
C TYR A 26 3.33 -13.12 -3.07
N MET A 27 2.02 -13.36 -3.19
CA MET A 27 1.16 -12.57 -4.07
C MET A 27 1.21 -11.09 -3.71
N TYR A 28 1.14 -10.77 -2.40
CA TYR A 28 1.32 -9.40 -1.93
C TYR A 28 2.71 -8.84 -2.25
N SER A 29 3.78 -9.64 -2.14
CA SER A 29 5.13 -9.19 -2.49
C SER A 29 5.31 -8.91 -3.98
N VAL A 30 4.68 -9.71 -4.85
CA VAL A 30 4.73 -9.51 -6.31
C VAL A 30 3.96 -8.26 -6.68
N ILE A 31 2.72 -8.12 -6.20
CA ILE A 31 1.89 -6.92 -6.42
C ILE A 31 2.60 -5.67 -5.90
N PHE A 32 3.18 -5.73 -4.70
CA PHE A 32 3.91 -4.63 -4.11
C PHE A 32 5.16 -4.25 -4.92
N LYS A 33 5.93 -5.24 -5.37
CA LYS A 33 7.11 -5.04 -6.22
C LYS A 33 6.71 -4.42 -7.56
N ASP A 34 5.66 -4.92 -8.20
CA ASP A 34 5.20 -4.41 -9.49
C ASP A 34 4.68 -2.97 -9.35
N ILE A 35 3.89 -2.66 -8.30
CA ILE A 35 3.45 -1.29 -8.00
C ILE A 35 4.65 -0.35 -7.79
N ILE A 36 5.65 -0.75 -7.01
CA ILE A 36 6.82 0.11 -6.75
C ILE A 36 7.64 0.35 -8.02
N LEU A 37 7.80 -0.67 -8.86
CA LEU A 37 8.60 -0.57 -10.09
C LEU A 37 7.88 0.18 -11.21
N GLU A 38 6.54 0.14 -11.23
CA GLU A 38 5.70 0.85 -12.20
C GLU A 38 5.36 2.29 -11.77
N ILE A 39 5.58 2.65 -10.50
CA ILE A 39 5.44 4.02 -10.03
C ILE A 39 6.57 4.87 -10.65
N ASP A 40 6.23 5.57 -11.73
CA ASP A 40 7.01 6.69 -12.27
C ASP A 40 6.53 7.97 -11.56
N ASP A 41 7.12 8.25 -10.39
CA ASP A 41 6.73 9.39 -9.56
C ASP A 41 7.56 10.64 -9.88
N ASP A 42 6.99 11.52 -10.70
CA ASP A 42 7.34 12.95 -10.66
C ASP A 42 6.68 13.54 -9.40
N GLY A 43 7.36 13.36 -8.26
CA GLY A 43 6.80 13.57 -6.93
C GLY A 43 6.21 14.96 -6.65
N GLU A 44 6.52 15.98 -7.46
CA GLU A 44 5.85 17.28 -7.39
C GLU A 44 4.58 17.33 -8.24
N LYS A 45 4.62 16.77 -9.45
CA LYS A 45 3.47 16.70 -10.35
C LYS A 45 2.37 15.78 -9.79
N SER A 46 2.74 14.61 -9.27
CA SER A 46 1.82 13.66 -8.63
C SER A 46 1.14 14.28 -7.41
N MET A 47 1.92 14.97 -6.56
CA MET A 47 1.39 15.68 -5.40
C MET A 47 0.42 16.80 -5.79
N ASN A 48 0.78 17.62 -6.78
CA ASN A 48 -0.11 18.69 -7.25
C ASN A 48 -1.41 18.14 -7.83
N THR A 49 -1.36 17.01 -8.55
CA THR A 49 -2.53 16.32 -9.08
C THR A 49 -3.43 15.81 -7.96
N LEU A 50 -2.84 15.17 -6.94
CA LEU A 50 -3.58 14.70 -5.76
C LEU A 50 -4.25 15.85 -4.99
N VAL A 51 -3.53 16.96 -4.79
CA VAL A 51 -4.07 18.15 -4.14
C VAL A 51 -5.23 18.74 -4.94
N GLN A 52 -5.10 18.83 -6.27
CA GLN A 52 -6.17 19.31 -7.14
C GLN A 52 -7.40 18.41 -7.07
N PHE A 53 -7.22 17.08 -7.04
CA PHE A 53 -8.32 16.14 -6.84
C PHE A 53 -9.02 16.34 -5.50
N CYS A 54 -8.26 16.54 -4.40
CA CYS A 54 -8.82 16.78 -3.08
C CYS A 54 -9.65 18.07 -3.04
N ARG A 55 -9.20 19.13 -3.73
CA ARG A 55 -9.91 20.41 -3.83
C ARG A 55 -11.26 20.32 -4.54
N GLN A 56 -11.41 19.33 -5.44
CA GLN A 56 -12.67 19.08 -6.13
C GLN A 56 -13.68 18.32 -5.25
N GLN A 57 -13.26 17.79 -4.11
CA GLN A 57 -14.16 17.10 -3.19
C GLN A 57 -14.84 18.11 -2.27
N GLU A 58 -16.18 18.18 -2.30
CA GLU A 58 -16.97 19.15 -1.53
C GLU A 58 -16.81 19.07 -0.01
N LYS A 59 -16.27 17.95 0.51
CA LYS A 59 -16.23 17.65 1.95
C LYS A 59 -14.88 17.91 2.62
N ILE A 60 -13.86 18.32 1.86
CA ILE A 60 -12.50 18.49 2.39
C ILE A 60 -12.20 19.98 2.56
N PRO A 61 -11.92 20.47 3.79
CA PRO A 61 -11.60 21.87 4.00
C PRO A 61 -10.25 22.24 3.37
N GLU A 62 -10.18 23.37 2.68
CA GLU A 62 -8.96 23.86 2.00
C GLU A 62 -7.77 24.04 2.97
N THR A 63 -8.05 24.33 4.24
CA THR A 63 -7.03 24.44 5.30
C THR A 63 -6.33 23.12 5.56
N GLU A 64 -7.05 21.99 5.55
CA GLU A 64 -6.46 20.65 5.71
C GLU A 64 -5.66 20.25 4.46
N ILE A 65 -6.17 20.56 3.27
CA ILE A 65 -5.46 20.29 2.01
C ILE A 65 -4.14 21.07 1.95
N SER A 66 -4.17 22.34 2.33
CA SER A 66 -2.98 23.21 2.37
C SER A 66 -1.96 22.72 3.40
N LYS A 67 -2.43 22.30 4.59
CA LYS A 67 -1.59 21.69 5.63
C LYS A 67 -0.94 20.40 5.11
N PHE A 68 -1.73 19.51 4.51
CA PHE A 68 -1.26 18.27 3.90
C PHE A 68 -0.17 18.55 2.86
N LYS A 69 -0.41 19.44 1.89
CA LYS A 69 0.58 19.76 0.85
C LYS A 69 1.91 20.26 1.44
N ARG A 70 1.84 21.13 2.46
CA ARG A 70 3.03 21.73 3.09
C ARG A 70 3.81 20.70 3.89
N GLU A 71 3.13 19.91 4.71
CA GLU A 71 3.75 19.03 5.70
C GLU A 71 3.95 17.60 5.17
N TYR A 72 3.52 17.29 3.93
CA TYR A 72 3.52 15.93 3.38
C TYR A 72 4.88 15.23 3.55
N ARG A 73 5.96 15.93 3.20
CA ARG A 73 7.33 15.40 3.24
C ARG A 73 7.94 15.34 4.63
N GLU A 74 7.31 15.97 5.62
CA GLU A 74 7.79 15.99 7.00
C GLU A 74 7.33 14.76 7.80
N ARG A 75 6.37 13.99 7.25
CA ARG A 75 5.79 12.82 7.90
C ARG A 75 5.86 11.61 6.97
N SER A 76 5.84 10.41 7.55
CA SER A 76 5.78 9.19 6.75
C SER A 76 4.39 9.01 6.14
N PRO A 77 4.25 8.35 4.97
CA PRO A 77 2.96 8.01 4.40
C PRO A 77 2.07 7.20 5.37
N VAL A 78 2.67 6.32 6.17
CA VAL A 78 1.95 5.55 7.21
C VAL A 78 1.33 6.49 8.24
N TRP A 79 2.05 7.53 8.66
CA TRP A 79 1.53 8.52 9.61
C TRP A 79 0.29 9.23 9.04
N TRP A 80 0.35 9.68 7.79
CA TRP A 80 -0.78 10.31 7.10
C TRP A 80 -2.00 9.38 6.94
N TYR A 81 -1.75 8.07 6.83
CA TYR A 81 -2.82 7.07 6.81
C TYR A 81 -3.44 6.83 8.19
N THR A 82 -2.65 6.85 9.26
CA THR A 82 -3.15 6.58 10.62
C THR A 82 -3.77 7.79 11.31
N GLU A 83 -3.39 9.00 10.92
CA GLU A 83 -3.91 10.23 11.52
C GLU A 83 -5.37 10.45 11.10
N GLN A 84 -6.23 10.87 12.04
CA GLN A 84 -7.65 11.15 11.79
C GLN A 84 -7.84 12.46 11.01
N MET A 85 -7.44 12.46 9.74
CA MET A 85 -7.65 13.55 8.79
C MET A 85 -8.43 13.07 7.58
N PHE A 86 -8.73 13.99 6.66
CA PHE A 86 -9.46 13.68 5.43
C PHE A 86 -8.86 12.50 4.63
N LEU A 87 -7.53 12.34 4.66
CA LEU A 87 -6.83 11.32 3.88
C LEU A 87 -7.20 9.90 4.32
N PHE A 88 -7.31 9.64 5.63
CA PHE A 88 -7.73 8.34 6.16
C PHE A 88 -9.12 7.96 5.64
N GLY A 89 -10.09 8.87 5.75
CA GLY A 89 -11.46 8.61 5.28
C GLY A 89 -11.55 8.44 3.76
N MET A 90 -10.81 9.28 3.01
CA MET A 90 -10.76 9.23 1.55
C MET A 90 -10.15 7.91 1.06
N LEU A 91 -9.01 7.50 1.60
CA LEU A 91 -8.31 6.27 1.20
C LEU A 91 -9.11 5.02 1.56
N ASN A 92 -9.65 4.91 2.77
CA ASN A 92 -10.47 3.76 3.14
C ASN A 92 -11.73 3.63 2.28
N ARG A 93 -12.37 4.76 1.96
CA ARG A 93 -13.52 4.75 1.04
C ARG A 93 -13.11 4.34 -0.37
N ALA A 94 -11.97 4.84 -0.87
CA ALA A 94 -11.47 4.46 -2.19
C ALA A 94 -11.15 2.96 -2.26
N LEU A 95 -10.45 2.42 -1.26
CA LEU A 95 -10.15 1.00 -1.14
C LEU A 95 -11.43 0.15 -1.07
N GLY A 96 -12.41 0.55 -0.26
CA GLY A 96 -13.69 -0.15 -0.19
C GLY A 96 -14.50 -0.09 -1.49
N THR A 97 -14.33 0.96 -2.30
CA THR A 97 -15.00 1.06 -3.61
C THR A 97 -14.26 0.28 -4.70
N LEU A 98 -12.94 0.16 -4.58
CA LEU A 98 -12.10 -0.64 -5.48
C LEU A 98 -12.50 -2.12 -5.42
N ASP A 99 -12.87 -2.61 -4.24
CA ASP A 99 -13.30 -3.99 -3.99
C ASP A 99 -14.74 -4.28 -4.44
N MET A 100 -15.54 -3.24 -4.71
CA MET A 100 -16.93 -3.35 -5.20
C MET A 100 -17.04 -3.38 -6.74
N LYS A 101 -15.96 -3.76 -7.44
CA LYS A 101 -15.93 -3.80 -8.92
C LYS A 101 -15.55 -5.16 -9.47
#